data_AF-A0A522SD57-F1
#
_entry.id   AF-A0A522SD57-F1
#
_cell.length_a   1.000
_cell.length_b   1.000
_cell.length_c   1.000
_cell.angle_alpha   90.00
_cell.angle_beta   90.00
_cell.angle_gamma   90.00
#
_symmetry.space_group_name_H-M   'P 1'
#
loop_
_entity.id
_entity.type
_entity.pdbx_description
1 polymer ?
#
loop_
_entity_poly.entity_id
_entity_poly.type
_entity_poly.pdbx_seq_one_letter_code
_entity_poly.pdbx_strand_id
1 'polypeptide(L)'
;MAQRSKKEVLEYLERAEVAAVGTSNMGSPRQRMMHFGADENFNMYVSSMKGDPKIIQWSNIPETAMLIHQGATFMEMEEVEVIGRAEIIRNREEREKAIELMNVRSPIVHNFYEIKATDRLEFIRIKPFIVKYRFVPEILQGEKPTIFEFPENRLSFSAWDDVKAKARAWKEAVRPLSLTASLIPLLLGAAVAFSVLHTIHLSLFLLTVLGGVMIQAGTNMINDWKDADRDNENVEGIRPFTGGSRVIQLGLISRSDMGFFGILISAIAALIGIYLVFAGGWGLIPLILYGSLAGMFYTGGKGKFSFINLAPGIAEFLIATTYGVLMTLGAFYVQTGYFSLQIFLISLPVAILITNVLLINQFQDAGSDGKTGKNTLVVRIGKKRSKNILIGFFITAYILIALLPVFGYAPYALYLAFLSLPFAIQAIRYTQHNYNKTSVDLISGNAHTAITHLFAGLLLVFAFLLKGSGYIFPVLYLVASMLFVVWVWNYIERKRKAMDDFRLAVKK
;
A
#
# COMPACT_ATOMS: atom_id res chain seq x y z
N MET A 1 -4.37 -20.61 -49.46
CA MET A 1 -3.75 -19.70 -48.47
C MET A 1 -4.18 -18.27 -48.73
N ALA A 2 -5.38 -17.92 -48.26
CA ALA A 2 -5.87 -16.54 -48.27
C ALA A 2 -5.14 -15.74 -47.18
N GLN A 3 -3.95 -15.21 -47.48
CA GLN A 3 -3.38 -14.17 -46.62
C GLN A 3 -4.22 -12.91 -46.79
N ARG A 4 -4.84 -12.45 -45.71
CA ARG A 4 -5.59 -11.19 -45.71
C ARG A 4 -4.63 -10.02 -45.74
N SER A 5 -4.99 -9.01 -46.52
CA SER A 5 -4.27 -7.75 -46.55
C SER A 5 -4.43 -7.01 -45.23
N LYS A 6 -3.46 -6.15 -44.91
CA LYS A 6 -3.53 -5.23 -43.76
C LYS A 6 -4.82 -4.40 -43.76
N LYS A 7 -5.28 -3.99 -44.95
CA LYS A 7 -6.48 -3.18 -45.13
C LYS A 7 -7.74 -3.93 -44.72
N GLU A 8 -7.91 -5.17 -45.16
CA GLU A 8 -9.07 -6.00 -44.79
C GLU A 8 -9.17 -6.20 -43.27
N VAL A 9 -8.04 -6.42 -42.60
CA VAL A 9 -8.03 -6.60 -41.14
C VAL A 9 -8.36 -5.30 -40.40
N LEU A 10 -7.89 -4.14 -40.89
CA LEU A 10 -8.25 -2.83 -40.32
C LEU A 10 -9.74 -2.51 -40.52
N GLU A 11 -10.31 -2.80 -41.70
CA GLU A 11 -11.75 -2.65 -41.96
C GLU A 11 -12.61 -3.53 -41.01
N TYR A 12 -12.11 -4.72 -40.66
CA TYR A 12 -12.73 -5.52 -39.61
C TYR A 12 -12.65 -4.86 -38.22
N LEU A 13 -11.47 -4.39 -37.81
CA LEU A 13 -11.28 -3.73 -36.52
C LEU A 13 -12.11 -2.45 -36.39
N GLU A 14 -12.34 -1.72 -37.46
CA GLU A 14 -13.25 -0.56 -37.52
C GLU A 14 -14.73 -0.96 -37.34
N ARG A 15 -15.14 -2.16 -37.75
CA ARG A 15 -16.51 -2.63 -37.54
C ARG A 15 -16.73 -3.21 -36.14
N ALA A 16 -15.69 -3.79 -35.55
CA ALA A 16 -15.81 -4.46 -34.27
C ALA A 16 -15.86 -3.48 -33.08
N GLU A 17 -16.78 -3.62 -32.13
CA GLU A 17 -17.02 -2.57 -31.12
C GLU A 17 -16.25 -2.75 -29.80
N VAL A 18 -16.10 -4.01 -29.39
CA VAL A 18 -15.53 -4.38 -28.10
C VAL A 18 -14.49 -5.46 -28.27
N ALA A 19 -13.48 -5.41 -27.40
CA ALA A 19 -12.44 -6.40 -27.32
C ALA A 19 -12.37 -6.97 -25.91
N ALA A 20 -12.08 -8.25 -25.84
CA ALA A 20 -11.83 -8.95 -24.60
C ALA A 20 -10.34 -8.84 -24.26
N VAL A 21 -10.03 -8.00 -23.28
CA VAL A 21 -8.67 -7.63 -22.90
C VAL A 21 -8.18 -8.50 -21.75
N GLY A 22 -7.22 -9.38 -22.05
CA GLY A 22 -6.57 -10.28 -21.12
C GLY A 22 -5.25 -9.71 -20.58
N THR A 23 -5.12 -9.69 -19.25
CA THR A 23 -3.81 -9.53 -18.59
C THR A 23 -3.46 -10.80 -17.83
N SER A 24 -2.17 -11.11 -17.73
CA SER A 24 -1.69 -12.17 -16.85
C SER A 24 -1.70 -11.67 -15.41
N ASN A 25 -2.45 -12.35 -14.54
CA ASN A 25 -2.31 -12.23 -13.09
C ASN A 25 -1.43 -13.39 -12.60
N MET A 26 -0.12 -13.29 -12.85
CA MET A 26 0.89 -14.22 -12.34
C MET A 26 0.48 -15.70 -12.48
N GLY A 27 -0.09 -16.07 -13.63
CA GLY A 27 -0.56 -17.44 -13.93
C GLY A 27 -2.09 -17.61 -14.04
N SER A 28 -2.90 -16.69 -13.50
CA SER A 28 -4.36 -16.70 -13.69
C SER A 28 -4.78 -15.67 -14.74
N PRO A 29 -5.57 -16.02 -15.77
CA PRO A 29 -6.06 -15.04 -16.73
C PRO A 29 -7.09 -14.10 -16.10
N ARG A 30 -6.98 -12.79 -16.33
CA ARG A 30 -8.04 -11.82 -16.03
C ARG A 30 -8.46 -11.07 -17.29
N GLN A 31 -9.73 -11.21 -17.64
CA GLN A 31 -10.31 -10.63 -18.84
C GLN A 31 -11.32 -9.53 -18.51
N ARG A 32 -11.42 -8.53 -19.38
CA ARG A 32 -12.47 -7.51 -19.32
C ARG A 32 -12.89 -7.14 -20.74
N MET A 33 -14.19 -6.95 -20.96
CA MET A 33 -14.66 -6.34 -22.20
C MET A 33 -14.41 -4.84 -22.16
N MET A 34 -13.80 -4.30 -23.21
CA MET A 34 -13.50 -2.87 -23.35
C MET A 34 -13.79 -2.41 -24.78
N HIS A 35 -14.35 -1.22 -24.92
CA HIS A 35 -14.34 -0.53 -26.21
C HIS A 35 -12.91 -0.20 -26.61
N PHE A 36 -12.65 -0.20 -27.91
CA PHE A 36 -11.32 0.07 -28.44
C PHE A 36 -11.39 0.87 -29.76
N GLY A 37 -10.28 1.54 -30.06
CA GLY A 37 -9.96 2.06 -31.39
C GLY A 37 -8.66 1.43 -31.89
N ALA A 38 -8.49 1.35 -33.21
CA ALA A 38 -7.25 0.92 -33.84
C ALA A 38 -6.74 2.04 -34.75
N ASP A 39 -5.42 2.21 -34.84
CA ASP A 39 -4.82 3.03 -35.89
C ASP A 39 -4.28 2.18 -37.04
N GLU A 40 -3.80 2.86 -38.09
CA GLU A 40 -3.20 2.26 -39.27
C GLU A 40 -1.98 1.37 -38.99
N ASN A 41 -1.37 1.44 -37.80
CA ASN A 41 -0.24 0.60 -37.39
C ASN A 41 -0.65 -0.52 -36.42
N PHE A 42 -1.95 -0.80 -36.33
CA PHE A 42 -2.54 -1.73 -35.36
C PHE A 42 -2.26 -1.36 -33.89
N ASN A 43 -1.94 -0.10 -33.59
CA ASN A 43 -1.92 0.34 -32.21
C ASN A 43 -3.37 0.36 -31.72
N MET A 44 -3.62 -0.37 -30.63
CA MET A 44 -4.97 -0.44 -30.05
C MET A 44 -5.08 0.58 -28.93
N TYR A 45 -6.09 1.42 -28.99
CA TYR A 45 -6.40 2.43 -28.00
C TYR A 45 -7.57 1.97 -27.16
N VAL A 46 -7.41 2.06 -25.85
CA VAL A 46 -8.47 1.77 -24.88
C VAL A 46 -8.47 2.84 -23.79
N SER A 47 -9.55 2.93 -23.04
CA SER A 47 -9.70 3.90 -21.95
C SER A 47 -10.29 3.27 -20.71
N SER A 48 -9.88 3.72 -19.52
CA SER A 48 -10.55 3.38 -18.27
C SER A 48 -10.40 4.50 -17.25
N MET A 49 -11.15 4.43 -16.15
CA MET A 49 -11.08 5.41 -15.07
C MET A 49 -9.68 5.42 -14.43
N LYS A 50 -9.21 6.61 -14.05
CA LYS A 50 -8.00 6.75 -13.22
C LYS A 50 -8.12 5.89 -11.96
N GLY A 51 -7.09 5.07 -11.71
CA GLY A 51 -7.05 4.17 -10.56
C GLY A 51 -7.82 2.85 -10.73
N ASP A 52 -8.43 2.60 -11.89
CA ASP A 52 -9.05 1.31 -12.19
C ASP A 52 -8.01 0.16 -12.09
N PRO A 53 -8.38 -1.00 -11.52
CA PRO A 53 -7.48 -2.14 -11.37
C PRO A 53 -6.72 -2.53 -12.64
N LYS A 54 -7.35 -2.45 -13.82
CA LYS A 54 -6.73 -2.79 -15.10
C LYS A 54 -5.64 -1.79 -15.50
N ILE A 55 -5.83 -0.50 -15.20
CA ILE A 55 -4.80 0.53 -15.41
C ILE A 55 -3.60 0.29 -14.50
N ILE A 56 -3.86 -0.08 -13.25
CA ILE A 56 -2.78 -0.39 -12.30
C ILE A 56 -2.05 -1.66 -12.75
N GLN A 57 -2.75 -2.67 -13.27
CA GLN A 57 -2.14 -3.86 -13.86
C GLN A 57 -1.20 -3.47 -15.00
N TRP A 58 -1.67 -2.75 -16.02
CA TRP A 58 -0.81 -2.36 -17.15
C TRP A 58 0.37 -1.46 -16.75
N SER A 59 0.22 -0.65 -15.70
CA SER A 59 1.35 0.13 -15.17
C SER A 59 2.47 -0.73 -14.58
N ASN A 60 2.20 -1.99 -14.24
CA ASN A 60 3.11 -2.90 -13.55
C ASN A 60 3.44 -4.17 -14.36
N ILE A 61 2.50 -4.67 -15.15
CA ILE A 61 2.57 -5.82 -16.05
C ILE A 61 2.00 -5.33 -17.40
N PRO A 62 2.84 -4.69 -18.22
CA PRO A 62 2.35 -4.00 -19.42
C PRO A 62 2.08 -4.98 -20.58
N GLU A 63 2.62 -6.19 -20.55
CA GLU A 63 2.29 -7.22 -21.54
C GLU A 63 0.83 -7.66 -21.42
N THR A 64 0.14 -7.69 -22.55
CA THR A 64 -1.30 -7.93 -22.61
C THR A 64 -1.65 -8.64 -23.91
N ALA A 65 -2.74 -9.41 -23.86
CA ALA A 65 -3.37 -9.95 -25.06
C ALA A 65 -4.78 -9.35 -25.17
N MET A 66 -5.21 -9.09 -26.40
CA MET A 66 -6.53 -8.59 -26.70
C MET A 66 -7.14 -9.48 -27.78
N LEU A 67 -8.34 -9.99 -27.50
CA LEU A 67 -9.10 -10.82 -28.43
C LEU A 67 -10.33 -10.06 -28.88
N ILE A 68 -10.42 -9.78 -30.18
CA ILE A 68 -11.60 -9.25 -30.84
C ILE A 68 -12.27 -10.43 -31.54
N HIS A 69 -13.55 -10.63 -31.28
CA HIS A 69 -14.33 -11.69 -31.90
C HIS A 69 -15.73 -11.20 -32.18
N GLN A 70 -16.11 -11.13 -33.45
CA GLN A 70 -17.38 -10.54 -33.89
C GLN A 70 -17.81 -11.12 -35.26
N GLY A 71 -19.10 -11.37 -35.40
CA GLY A 71 -19.78 -11.84 -36.62
C GLY A 71 -21.27 -12.02 -36.33
N ALA A 72 -22.14 -11.81 -37.32
CA ALA A 72 -23.59 -11.93 -37.13
C ALA A 72 -24.03 -13.41 -37.06
N THR A 73 -23.33 -14.27 -37.79
CA THR A 73 -23.52 -15.73 -37.76
C THR A 73 -22.18 -16.44 -37.56
N PHE A 74 -22.21 -17.72 -37.17
CA PHE A 74 -21.00 -18.52 -36.98
C PHE A 74 -20.08 -18.55 -38.22
N MET A 75 -20.65 -18.59 -39.42
CA MET A 75 -19.90 -18.62 -40.68
C MET A 75 -19.35 -17.24 -41.09
N GLU A 76 -19.79 -16.17 -40.43
CA GLU A 76 -19.32 -14.80 -40.65
C GLU A 76 -18.41 -14.32 -39.51
N MET A 77 -18.07 -15.22 -38.57
CA MET A 77 -17.22 -14.87 -37.44
C MET A 77 -15.77 -14.66 -37.89
N GLU A 78 -15.27 -13.49 -37.54
CA GLU A 78 -13.88 -13.10 -37.66
C GLU A 78 -13.28 -12.97 -36.24
N GLU A 79 -11.99 -13.26 -36.12
CA GLU A 79 -11.23 -13.21 -34.87
C GLU A 79 -9.90 -12.49 -35.12
N VAL A 80 -9.60 -11.49 -34.28
CA VAL A 80 -8.28 -10.86 -34.22
C VAL A 80 -7.71 -10.97 -32.82
N GLU A 81 -6.53 -11.59 -32.73
CA GLU A 81 -5.72 -11.68 -31.52
C GLU A 81 -4.55 -10.70 -31.62
N VAL A 82 -4.51 -9.71 -30.73
CA VAL A 82 -3.41 -8.75 -30.61
C VAL A 82 -2.63 -9.05 -29.35
N ILE A 83 -1.37 -9.48 -29.49
CA ILE A 83 -0.43 -9.63 -28.39
C ILE A 83 0.50 -8.43 -28.42
N GLY A 84 0.60 -7.69 -27.32
CA GLY A 84 1.36 -6.46 -27.30
C GLY A 84 1.66 -5.94 -25.91
N ARG A 85 2.13 -4.69 -25.88
CA ARG A 85 2.48 -4.00 -24.64
C ARG A 85 1.69 -2.71 -24.49
N ALA A 86 1.00 -2.61 -23.35
CA ALA A 86 0.21 -1.47 -22.94
C ALA A 86 1.08 -0.35 -22.36
N GLU A 87 0.85 0.87 -22.82
CA GLU A 87 1.49 2.10 -22.36
C GLU A 87 0.40 3.10 -21.98
N ILE A 88 0.50 3.70 -20.80
CA ILE A 88 -0.35 4.85 -20.45
C ILE A 88 0.15 6.06 -21.22
N ILE A 89 -0.75 6.67 -21.99
CA ILE A 89 -0.43 7.82 -22.83
C ILE A 89 -0.27 9.07 -21.94
N ARG A 90 0.96 9.59 -21.87
CA ARG A 90 1.29 10.81 -21.11
C ARG A 90 1.55 12.01 -22.00
N ASN A 91 1.96 11.79 -23.25
CA ASN A 91 2.17 12.85 -24.23
C ASN A 91 0.82 13.50 -24.57
N ARG A 92 0.79 14.85 -24.64
CA ARG A 92 -0.45 15.60 -24.87
C ARG A 92 -1.04 15.37 -26.24
N GLU A 93 -0.23 15.42 -27.28
CA GLU A 93 -0.64 15.23 -28.68
C GLU A 93 -1.18 13.82 -28.89
N GLU A 94 -0.46 12.82 -28.39
CA GLU A 94 -0.91 11.43 -28.49
C GLU A 94 -2.20 11.17 -27.68
N ARG A 95 -2.37 11.88 -26.57
CA ARG A 95 -3.60 11.80 -25.76
C ARG A 95 -4.78 12.43 -26.48
N GLU A 96 -4.59 13.54 -27.16
CA GLU A 96 -5.62 14.18 -27.99
C GLU A 96 -6.04 13.23 -29.12
N LYS A 97 -5.08 12.62 -29.83
CA LYS A 97 -5.37 11.56 -30.83
C LYS A 97 -6.19 10.41 -30.25
N ALA A 98 -5.81 9.91 -29.07
CA ALA A 98 -6.52 8.82 -28.42
C ALA A 98 -7.95 9.21 -28.00
N ILE A 99 -8.15 10.44 -27.54
CA ILE A 99 -9.47 10.98 -27.21
C ILE A 99 -10.34 11.04 -28.45
N GLU A 100 -9.85 11.63 -29.55
CA GLU A 100 -10.61 11.76 -30.79
C GLU A 100 -11.06 10.39 -31.32
N LEU A 101 -10.12 9.43 -31.40
CA LEU A 101 -10.41 8.08 -31.85
C LEU A 101 -11.44 7.41 -30.92
N MET A 102 -11.23 7.47 -29.61
CA MET A 102 -12.10 6.79 -28.65
C MET A 102 -13.45 7.46 -28.43
N ASN A 103 -13.56 8.77 -28.68
CA ASN A 103 -14.81 9.53 -28.58
C ASN A 103 -15.87 8.99 -29.54
N VAL A 104 -15.46 8.53 -30.73
CA VAL A 104 -16.36 7.89 -31.71
C VAL A 104 -16.69 6.45 -31.32
N ARG A 105 -15.75 5.77 -30.65
CA ARG A 105 -15.78 4.31 -30.44
C ARG A 105 -16.36 3.86 -29.11
N SER A 106 -16.31 4.73 -28.09
CA SER A 106 -16.69 4.41 -26.72
C SER A 106 -17.73 5.40 -26.22
N PRO A 107 -18.97 4.95 -25.96
CA PRO A 107 -20.01 5.79 -25.37
C PRO A 107 -19.57 6.43 -24.05
N ILE A 108 -18.71 5.74 -23.28
CA ILE A 108 -18.16 6.25 -22.03
C ILE A 108 -17.24 7.44 -22.29
N VAL A 109 -16.34 7.33 -23.26
CA VAL A 109 -15.42 8.44 -23.60
C VAL A 109 -16.22 9.60 -24.18
N HIS A 110 -17.23 9.31 -25.00
CA HIS A 110 -18.12 10.32 -25.56
C HIS A 110 -18.78 11.17 -24.48
N ASN A 111 -19.44 10.53 -23.51
CA ASN A 111 -20.08 11.23 -22.40
C ASN A 111 -19.09 12.09 -21.60
N PHE A 112 -17.88 11.57 -21.34
CA PHE A 112 -16.83 12.31 -20.62
C PHE A 112 -16.24 13.47 -21.44
N TYR A 113 -16.23 13.35 -22.77
CA TYR A 113 -15.83 14.41 -23.69
C TYR A 113 -16.83 15.56 -23.67
N GLU A 114 -18.13 15.28 -23.76
CA GLU A 114 -19.19 16.29 -23.74
C GLU A 114 -19.18 17.12 -22.45
N ILE A 115 -19.01 16.47 -21.30
CA ILE A 115 -18.94 17.17 -19.99
C ILE A 115 -17.55 17.76 -19.68
N LYS A 116 -16.60 17.72 -20.63
CA LYS A 116 -15.21 18.20 -20.48
C LYS A 116 -14.47 17.59 -19.30
N ALA A 117 -14.69 16.30 -19.03
CA ALA A 117 -14.10 15.57 -17.91
C ALA A 117 -13.19 14.42 -18.36
N THR A 118 -12.66 14.44 -19.59
CA THR A 118 -11.76 13.38 -20.10
C THR A 118 -10.46 13.27 -19.31
N ASP A 119 -10.09 14.27 -18.53
CA ASP A 119 -8.99 14.25 -17.56
C ASP A 119 -9.16 13.16 -16.48
N ARG A 120 -10.37 12.65 -16.28
CA ARG A 120 -10.68 11.55 -15.35
C ARG A 120 -10.38 10.15 -15.91
N LEU A 121 -10.22 10.05 -17.22
CA LEU A 121 -9.86 8.82 -17.91
C LEU A 121 -8.34 8.75 -18.11
N GLU A 122 -7.81 7.54 -17.97
CA GLU A 122 -6.51 7.16 -18.51
C GLU A 122 -6.75 6.52 -19.89
N PHE A 123 -5.93 6.95 -20.85
CA PHE A 123 -5.89 6.39 -22.19
C PHE A 123 -4.64 5.52 -22.30
N ILE A 124 -4.81 4.35 -22.92
CA ILE A 124 -3.77 3.33 -23.01
C ILE A 124 -3.60 2.99 -24.48
N ARG A 125 -2.36 3.00 -24.95
CA ARG A 125 -1.96 2.47 -26.25
C ARG A 125 -1.36 1.09 -26.04
N ILE A 126 -1.89 0.10 -26.74
CA ILE A 126 -1.31 -1.24 -26.83
C ILE A 126 -0.55 -1.31 -28.14
N LYS A 127 0.78 -1.31 -28.05
CA LYS A 127 1.65 -1.52 -29.21
C LYS A 127 1.71 -3.02 -29.50
N PRO A 128 1.33 -3.47 -30.71
CA PRO A 128 1.34 -4.89 -31.03
C PRO A 128 2.77 -5.40 -31.17
N PHE A 129 3.00 -6.63 -30.72
CA PHE A 129 4.13 -7.46 -31.13
C PHE A 129 3.70 -8.42 -32.24
N ILE A 130 2.48 -8.94 -32.12
CA ILE A 130 1.89 -9.88 -33.07
C ILE A 130 0.40 -9.52 -33.19
N VAL A 131 -0.10 -9.45 -34.43
CA VAL A 131 -1.52 -9.39 -34.76
C VAL A 131 -1.85 -10.61 -35.58
N LYS A 132 -2.81 -11.41 -35.12
CA LYS A 132 -3.19 -12.66 -35.75
C LYS A 132 -4.67 -12.61 -36.09
N TYR A 133 -4.98 -12.79 -37.37
CA TYR A 133 -6.34 -12.78 -37.90
C TYR A 133 -6.77 -14.19 -38.30
N ARG A 134 -8.03 -14.53 -38.00
CA ARG A 134 -8.69 -15.75 -38.43
C ARG A 134 -10.12 -15.48 -38.86
N PHE A 135 -10.57 -16.22 -39.87
CA PHE A 135 -11.96 -16.25 -40.31
C PHE A 135 -12.50 -17.67 -40.19
N VAL A 136 -13.66 -17.86 -39.56
CA VAL A 136 -14.15 -19.20 -39.17
C VAL A 136 -14.21 -20.21 -40.34
N PRO A 137 -14.72 -19.87 -41.53
CA PRO A 137 -14.69 -20.77 -42.69
C PRO A 137 -13.28 -21.22 -43.09
N GLU A 138 -12.28 -20.34 -43.01
CA GLU A 138 -10.87 -20.67 -43.29
C GLU A 138 -10.32 -21.62 -42.21
N ILE A 139 -10.70 -21.43 -40.94
CA ILE A 139 -10.34 -22.34 -39.84
C ILE A 139 -10.89 -23.75 -40.11
N LEU A 140 -12.16 -23.85 -40.52
CA LEU A 140 -12.80 -25.15 -40.81
C LEU A 140 -12.16 -25.87 -41.99
N GLN A 141 -11.56 -25.13 -42.92
CA GLN A 141 -10.81 -25.67 -44.06
C GLN A 141 -9.34 -26.00 -43.72
N GLY A 142 -8.91 -25.76 -42.49
CA GLY A 142 -7.53 -26.01 -42.05
C GLY A 142 -6.51 -25.00 -42.57
N GLU A 143 -6.96 -23.84 -43.06
CA GLU A 143 -6.07 -22.78 -43.52
C GLU A 143 -5.35 -22.12 -42.33
N LYS A 144 -4.11 -21.68 -42.56
CA LYS A 144 -3.30 -21.02 -41.54
C LYS A 144 -3.79 -19.59 -41.27
N PRO A 145 -3.66 -19.07 -40.04
CA PRO A 145 -3.99 -17.68 -39.75
C PRO A 145 -3.09 -16.70 -40.52
N THR A 146 -3.62 -15.51 -40.79
CA THR A 146 -2.81 -14.38 -41.25
C THR A 146 -2.12 -13.75 -40.03
N ILE A 147 -0.80 -13.58 -40.08
CA ILE A 147 0.01 -13.07 -38.95
C ILE A 147 0.81 -11.84 -39.41
N PHE A 148 0.72 -10.76 -38.64
CA PHE A 148 1.57 -9.58 -38.75
C PHE A 148 2.47 -9.50 -37.52
N GLU A 149 3.78 -9.43 -37.71
CA GLU A 149 4.77 -9.34 -36.63
C GLU A 149 5.44 -7.97 -36.61
N PHE A 150 5.68 -7.45 -35.40
CA PHE A 150 6.27 -6.15 -35.12
C PHE A 150 7.41 -6.29 -34.11
N PRO A 151 8.52 -6.98 -34.45
CA PRO A 151 9.61 -7.27 -33.52
C PRO A 151 10.28 -6.00 -32.97
N GLU A 152 10.32 -4.91 -33.75
CA GLU A 152 10.83 -3.60 -33.35
C GLU A 152 10.08 -3.02 -32.14
N ASN A 153 8.77 -3.27 -32.04
CA ASN A 153 7.99 -2.83 -30.90
C ASN A 153 8.45 -3.52 -29.62
N ARG A 154 8.88 -4.78 -29.68
CA ARG A 154 9.41 -5.52 -28.52
C ARG A 154 10.77 -4.95 -28.07
N LEU A 155 11.62 -4.58 -29.02
CA LEU A 155 12.96 -4.03 -28.75
C LEU A 155 12.94 -2.58 -28.23
N SER A 156 11.84 -1.86 -28.45
CA SER A 156 11.66 -0.48 -27.96
C SER A 156 11.57 -0.37 -26.43
N PHE A 157 11.47 -1.50 -25.71
CA PHE A 157 11.32 -1.53 -24.27
C PHE A 157 12.60 -1.97 -23.56
N SER A 158 13.02 -1.20 -22.56
CA SER A 158 14.19 -1.55 -21.75
C SER A 158 13.82 -2.58 -20.69
N ALA A 159 14.67 -3.59 -20.47
CA ALA A 159 14.58 -4.50 -19.31
C ALA A 159 14.49 -3.73 -17.97
N TRP A 160 15.06 -2.52 -17.92
CA TRP A 160 14.97 -1.64 -16.76
C TRP A 160 13.54 -1.17 -16.45
N ASP A 161 12.68 -1.04 -17.46
CA ASP A 161 11.30 -0.61 -17.24
C ASP A 161 10.47 -1.72 -16.58
N ASP A 162 10.75 -2.98 -16.91
CA ASP A 162 10.13 -4.14 -16.26
C ASP A 162 10.60 -4.29 -14.81
N VAL A 163 11.89 -4.07 -14.55
CA VAL A 163 12.44 -4.04 -13.19
C VAL A 163 11.79 -2.93 -12.36
N LYS A 164 11.67 -1.72 -12.90
CA LYS A 164 10.99 -0.60 -12.22
C LYS A 164 9.53 -0.92 -11.93
N ALA A 165 8.83 -1.55 -12.87
CA ALA A 165 7.43 -1.93 -12.73
C ALA A 165 7.23 -2.95 -11.61
N LYS A 166 8.05 -4.02 -11.57
CA LYS A 166 8.05 -5.00 -10.48
C LYS A 166 8.43 -4.37 -9.14
N ALA A 167 9.45 -3.50 -9.12
CA ALA A 167 9.87 -2.80 -7.90
C ALA A 167 8.76 -1.92 -7.30
N ARG A 168 7.91 -1.30 -8.15
CA ARG A 168 6.72 -0.57 -7.67
C ARG A 168 5.72 -1.50 -6.99
N ALA A 169 5.45 -2.66 -7.55
CA ALA A 169 4.55 -3.65 -6.94
C ALA A 169 5.08 -4.14 -5.59
N TRP A 170 6.38 -4.48 -5.51
CA TRP A 170 7.02 -4.90 -4.26
C TRP A 170 7.10 -3.80 -3.22
N LYS A 171 7.31 -2.55 -3.64
CA LYS A 171 7.22 -1.39 -2.75
C LYS A 171 5.85 -1.30 -2.07
N GLU A 172 4.76 -1.46 -2.82
CA GLU A 172 3.41 -1.43 -2.24
C GLU A 172 3.18 -2.63 -1.29
N ALA A 173 3.71 -3.81 -1.62
CA ALA A 173 3.64 -5.01 -0.76
C ALA A 173 4.27 -4.80 0.63
N VAL A 174 5.41 -4.12 0.68
CA VAL A 174 6.11 -3.80 1.94
C VAL A 174 5.37 -2.74 2.79
N ARG A 175 4.47 -1.96 2.17
CA ARG A 175 3.66 -0.91 2.80
C ARG A 175 4.51 0.15 3.52
N PRO A 176 5.24 1.01 2.79
CA PRO A 176 6.28 1.88 3.36
C PRO A 176 5.76 2.85 4.42
N LEU A 177 4.53 3.35 4.27
CA LEU A 177 3.90 4.21 5.27
C LEU A 177 3.73 3.48 6.61
N SER A 178 3.38 2.19 6.57
CA SER A 178 3.22 1.39 7.78
C SER A 178 4.56 1.17 8.50
N LEU A 179 5.69 1.14 7.79
CA LEU A 179 7.02 0.93 8.37
C LEU A 179 7.42 2.02 9.38
N THR A 180 6.77 3.18 9.33
CA THR A 180 6.93 4.22 10.36
C THR A 180 6.56 3.70 11.76
N ALA A 181 5.68 2.70 11.86
CA ALA A 181 5.26 2.05 13.10
C ALA A 181 6.40 1.35 13.85
N SER A 182 7.35 0.74 13.14
CA SER A 182 8.54 0.14 13.75
C SER A 182 9.69 1.14 13.82
N LEU A 183 9.88 1.96 12.78
CA LEU A 183 11.01 2.87 12.70
C LEU A 183 11.06 3.84 13.90
N ILE A 184 9.93 4.46 14.23
CA ILE A 184 9.86 5.48 15.29
C ILE A 184 10.25 4.95 16.67
N PRO A 185 9.65 3.86 17.19
CA PRO A 185 10.05 3.31 18.49
C PRO A 185 11.51 2.84 18.52
N LEU A 186 12.04 2.26 17.42
CA LEU A 186 13.46 1.88 17.34
C LEU A 186 14.39 3.10 17.42
N LEU A 187 14.06 4.18 16.71
CA LEU A 187 14.80 5.45 16.80
C LEU A 187 14.72 6.06 18.20
N LEU A 188 13.56 5.98 18.85
CA LEU A 188 13.37 6.50 20.21
C LEU A 188 14.22 5.75 21.22
N GLY A 189 14.22 4.42 21.18
CA GLY A 189 15.06 3.60 22.05
C GLY A 189 16.55 3.92 21.90
N ALA A 190 17.02 4.03 20.66
CA ALA A 190 18.40 4.39 20.35
C ALA A 190 18.76 5.82 20.81
N ALA A 191 17.87 6.80 20.63
CA ALA A 191 18.12 8.17 21.07
C ALA A 191 18.15 8.30 22.59
N VAL A 192 17.29 7.57 23.31
CA VAL A 192 17.35 7.53 24.79
C VAL A 192 18.65 6.88 25.24
N ALA A 193 19.08 5.77 24.61
CA ALA A 193 20.36 5.12 24.92
C ALA A 193 21.54 6.08 24.70
N PHE A 194 21.57 6.75 23.56
CA PHE A 194 22.57 7.77 23.25
C PHE A 194 22.58 8.92 24.26
N SER A 195 21.41 9.34 24.75
CA SER A 195 21.31 10.41 25.76
C SER A 195 21.90 10.05 27.13
N VAL A 196 22.08 8.74 27.40
CA VAL A 196 22.66 8.24 28.65
C VAL A 196 24.13 7.87 28.46
N LEU A 197 24.48 7.24 27.34
CA LEU A 197 25.84 6.75 27.07
C LEU A 197 26.74 7.75 26.36
N HIS A 198 26.17 8.81 25.77
CA HIS A 198 26.85 9.76 24.86
C HIS A 198 27.59 9.11 23.68
N THR A 199 27.33 7.84 23.43
CA THR A 199 27.96 7.00 22.40
C THR A 199 26.91 6.03 21.84
N ILE A 200 27.14 5.53 20.63
CA ILE A 200 26.25 4.54 20.01
C ILE A 200 27.09 3.51 19.23
N HIS A 201 26.77 2.23 19.40
CA HIS A 201 27.32 1.17 18.57
C HIS A 201 26.57 1.15 17.25
N LEU A 202 27.12 1.85 16.25
CA LEU A 202 26.47 2.10 14.97
C LEU A 202 26.07 0.79 14.24
N SER A 203 26.91 -0.24 14.28
CA SER A 203 26.61 -1.55 13.69
C SER A 203 25.37 -2.20 14.32
N LEU A 204 25.30 -2.22 15.65
CA LEU A 204 24.18 -2.77 16.39
C LEU A 204 22.90 -1.95 16.19
N PHE A 205 23.02 -0.62 16.11
CA PHE A 205 21.91 0.26 15.81
C PHE A 205 21.33 -0.01 14.41
N LEU A 206 22.18 -0.06 13.38
CA LEU A 206 21.75 -0.32 12.01
C LEU A 206 21.11 -1.70 11.86
N LEU A 207 21.68 -2.72 12.50
CA LEU A 207 21.09 -4.07 12.53
C LEU A 207 19.74 -4.09 13.26
N THR A 208 19.61 -3.35 14.36
CA THR A 208 18.34 -3.25 15.10
C THR A 208 17.24 -2.60 14.27
N VAL A 209 17.56 -1.50 13.58
CA VAL A 209 16.62 -0.83 12.66
C VAL A 209 16.27 -1.74 11.48
N LEU A 210 17.28 -2.36 10.85
CA LEU A 210 17.09 -3.26 9.72
C LEU A 210 16.21 -4.46 10.12
N GLY A 211 16.54 -5.16 11.20
CA GLY A 211 15.79 -6.30 11.71
C GLY A 211 14.36 -5.94 12.09
N GLY A 212 14.16 -4.82 12.79
CA GLY A 212 12.83 -4.33 13.18
C GLY A 212 11.93 -3.92 11.99
N VAL A 213 12.51 -3.27 10.98
CA VAL A 213 11.79 -2.92 9.74
C VAL A 213 11.51 -4.17 8.90
N MET A 214 12.47 -5.11 8.81
CA MET A 214 12.29 -6.36 8.07
C MET A 214 11.22 -7.25 8.70
N ILE A 215 11.20 -7.40 10.03
CA ILE A 215 10.16 -8.23 10.67
C ILE A 215 8.77 -7.62 10.47
N GLN A 216 8.64 -6.28 10.47
CA GLN A 216 7.38 -5.63 10.12
C GLN A 216 7.02 -5.85 8.64
N ALA A 217 7.95 -5.66 7.72
CA ALA A 217 7.73 -5.87 6.29
C ALA A 217 7.29 -7.31 6.00
N GLY A 218 7.99 -8.30 6.56
CA GLY A 218 7.64 -9.72 6.46
C GLY A 218 6.26 -10.02 7.06
N THR A 219 5.94 -9.44 8.22
CA THR A 219 4.61 -9.56 8.84
C THR A 219 3.51 -8.96 7.96
N ASN A 220 3.74 -7.81 7.33
CA ASN A 220 2.81 -7.21 6.38
C ASN A 220 2.54 -8.14 5.19
N MET A 221 3.59 -8.74 4.63
CA MET A 221 3.49 -9.66 3.49
C MET A 221 2.79 -10.97 3.86
N ILE A 222 3.11 -11.54 5.03
CA ILE A 222 2.43 -12.73 5.55
C ILE A 222 0.95 -12.43 5.82
N ASN A 223 0.61 -11.23 6.31
CA ASN A 223 -0.77 -10.81 6.49
C ASN A 223 -1.50 -10.75 5.13
N ASP A 224 -0.90 -10.12 4.12
CA ASP A 224 -1.46 -10.10 2.75
C ASP A 224 -1.66 -11.52 2.18
N TRP A 225 -0.71 -12.42 2.42
CA TRP A 225 -0.80 -13.82 1.99
C TRP A 225 -1.95 -14.59 2.67
N LYS A 226 -2.07 -14.44 3.99
CA LYS A 226 -3.11 -15.10 4.81
C LYS A 226 -4.50 -14.52 4.54
N ASP A 227 -4.59 -13.21 4.38
CA ASP A 227 -5.84 -12.48 4.23
C ASP A 227 -6.29 -12.33 2.78
N ALA A 228 -5.59 -12.92 1.81
CA ALA A 228 -5.83 -12.74 0.38
C ALA A 228 -7.30 -12.92 -0.04
N ASP A 229 -7.98 -13.94 0.50
CA ASP A 229 -9.37 -14.25 0.18
C ASP A 229 -10.33 -13.24 0.82
N ARG A 230 -10.13 -12.90 2.11
CA ARG A 230 -10.87 -11.83 2.80
C ARG A 230 -10.71 -10.49 2.08
N ASP A 231 -9.51 -10.24 1.60
CA ASP A 231 -9.17 -9.01 0.94
C ASP A 231 -9.78 -8.88 -0.47
N ASN A 232 -10.24 -9.96 -1.08
CA ASN A 232 -11.11 -9.88 -2.26
C ASN A 232 -12.53 -9.39 -1.91
N GLU A 233 -13.02 -9.68 -0.70
CA GLU A 233 -14.38 -9.29 -0.27
C GLU A 233 -14.47 -7.84 0.24
N ASN A 234 -13.33 -7.22 0.58
CA ASN A 234 -13.28 -5.85 1.08
C ASN A 234 -13.31 -4.83 -0.07
N VAL A 235 -14.52 -4.50 -0.53
CA VAL A 235 -14.78 -3.54 -1.61
C VAL A 235 -14.72 -2.07 -1.15
N GLU A 236 -14.79 -1.80 0.15
CA GLU A 236 -14.83 -0.44 0.71
C GLU A 236 -13.45 0.07 1.15
N GLY A 237 -12.46 -0.82 1.27
CA GLY A 237 -11.13 -0.51 1.79
C GLY A 237 -10.26 0.30 0.81
N ILE A 238 -9.64 1.38 1.30
CA ILE A 238 -8.91 2.34 0.47
C ILE A 238 -7.42 2.37 0.81
N ARG A 239 -6.57 2.19 -0.20
CA ARG A 239 -5.12 2.35 -0.05
C ARG A 239 -4.71 3.81 0.18
N PRO A 240 -3.75 4.10 1.07
CA PRO A 240 -2.92 3.16 1.83
C PRO A 240 -3.46 2.80 3.24
N PHE A 241 -4.73 3.11 3.55
CA PHE A 241 -5.29 3.08 4.91
C PHE A 241 -6.13 1.84 5.27
N THR A 242 -6.42 0.99 4.29
CA THR A 242 -7.08 -0.31 4.50
C THR A 242 -6.09 -1.41 4.90
N GLY A 243 -6.61 -2.47 5.51
CA GLY A 243 -5.92 -3.75 5.64
C GLY A 243 -5.49 -4.31 4.28
N GLY A 244 -4.25 -4.79 4.21
CA GLY A 244 -3.65 -5.37 3.02
C GLY A 244 -3.06 -4.36 2.03
N SER A 245 -2.04 -4.75 1.27
CA SER A 245 -1.50 -3.94 0.16
C SER A 245 -2.34 -4.04 -1.13
N ARG A 246 -3.29 -4.98 -1.19
CA ARG A 246 -4.16 -5.28 -2.34
C ARG A 246 -3.42 -5.74 -3.62
N VAL A 247 -2.11 -5.97 -3.55
CA VAL A 247 -1.29 -6.31 -4.74
C VAL A 247 -1.58 -7.71 -5.27
N ILE A 248 -1.99 -8.65 -4.40
CA ILE A 248 -2.47 -9.98 -4.80
C ILE A 248 -3.80 -9.85 -5.56
N GLN A 249 -4.73 -9.06 -5.04
CA GLN A 249 -6.07 -8.86 -5.62
C GLN A 249 -6.01 -8.08 -6.93
N LEU A 250 -5.02 -7.20 -7.08
CA LEU A 250 -4.69 -6.57 -8.35
C LEU A 250 -3.91 -7.49 -9.29
N GLY A 251 -3.36 -8.59 -8.81
CA GLY A 251 -2.56 -9.50 -9.59
C GLY A 251 -1.18 -9.01 -9.98
N LEU A 252 -0.60 -8.13 -9.17
CA LEU A 252 0.76 -7.61 -9.36
C LEU A 252 1.83 -8.54 -8.79
N ILE A 253 1.48 -9.32 -7.76
CA ILE A 253 2.35 -10.29 -7.08
C ILE A 253 1.49 -11.53 -6.80
N SER A 254 2.05 -12.72 -7.07
CA SER A 254 1.33 -13.97 -6.82
C SER A 254 1.17 -14.24 -5.32
N ARG A 255 0.14 -14.99 -4.94
CA ARG A 255 -0.08 -15.38 -3.53
C ARG A 255 1.10 -16.21 -2.99
N SER A 256 1.69 -17.08 -3.83
CA SER A 256 2.86 -17.89 -3.47
C SER A 256 4.10 -17.04 -3.24
N ASP A 257 4.39 -16.08 -4.13
CA ASP A 257 5.55 -15.19 -3.97
C ASP A 257 5.39 -14.33 -2.72
N MET A 258 4.20 -13.78 -2.48
CA MET A 258 3.92 -13.00 -1.28
C MET A 258 4.23 -13.79 0.00
N GLY A 259 3.78 -15.05 0.07
CA GLY A 259 4.06 -15.93 1.20
C GLY A 259 5.55 -16.27 1.33
N PHE A 260 6.19 -16.69 0.23
CA PHE A 260 7.61 -17.05 0.21
C PHE A 260 8.51 -15.90 0.66
N PHE A 261 8.39 -14.73 0.03
CA PHE A 261 9.24 -13.57 0.37
C PHE A 261 8.90 -13.01 1.76
N GLY A 262 7.64 -13.09 2.19
CA GLY A 262 7.25 -12.69 3.55
C GLY A 262 7.92 -13.55 4.63
N ILE A 263 7.94 -14.87 4.42
CA ILE A 263 8.65 -15.82 5.30
C ILE A 263 10.16 -15.60 5.24
N LEU A 264 10.73 -15.46 4.04
CA LEU A 264 12.17 -15.26 3.84
C LEU A 264 12.68 -14.00 4.55
N ILE A 265 12.02 -12.86 4.37
CA ILE A 265 12.40 -11.60 5.02
C ILE A 265 12.24 -11.71 6.55
N SER A 266 11.18 -12.37 7.03
CA SER A 266 10.98 -12.61 8.47
C SER A 266 12.07 -13.52 9.04
N ALA A 267 12.50 -14.54 8.29
CA ALA A 267 13.58 -15.43 8.70
C ALA A 267 14.93 -14.70 8.78
N ILE A 268 15.24 -13.84 7.80
CA ILE A 268 16.44 -13.00 7.85
C ILE A 268 16.39 -12.04 9.05
N ALA A 269 15.23 -11.43 9.32
CA ALA A 269 15.04 -10.58 10.51
C ALA A 269 15.25 -11.37 11.82
N ALA A 270 14.80 -12.62 11.88
CA ALA A 270 15.02 -13.50 13.02
C ALA A 270 16.52 -13.84 13.20
N LEU A 271 17.27 -14.09 12.12
CA LEU A 271 18.72 -14.28 12.18
C LEU A 271 19.44 -13.03 12.70
N ILE A 272 19.01 -11.84 12.28
CA ILE A 272 19.51 -10.58 12.83
C ILE A 272 19.20 -10.49 14.33
N GLY A 273 17.96 -10.83 14.73
CA GLY A 273 17.56 -10.87 16.14
C GLY A 273 18.43 -11.83 16.98
N ILE A 274 18.73 -13.02 16.46
CA ILE A 274 19.63 -13.99 17.10
C ILE A 274 21.04 -13.40 17.28
N TYR A 275 21.59 -12.79 16.23
CA TYR A 275 22.88 -12.11 16.33
C TYR A 275 22.87 -10.99 17.38
N LEU A 276 21.80 -10.20 17.44
CA LEU A 276 21.64 -9.14 18.44
C LEU A 276 21.54 -9.69 19.87
N VAL A 277 20.98 -10.89 20.09
CA VAL A 277 21.02 -11.55 21.41
C VAL A 277 22.46 -11.88 21.82
N PHE A 278 23.27 -12.43 20.90
CA PHE A 278 24.67 -12.74 21.20
C PHE A 278 25.51 -11.49 21.44
N ALA A 279 25.27 -10.42 20.66
CA ALA A 279 26.07 -9.19 20.74
C ALA A 279 25.60 -8.23 21.85
N GLY A 280 24.29 -8.09 22.05
CA GLY A 280 23.67 -7.13 22.99
C GLY A 280 23.24 -7.73 24.33
N GLY A 281 23.08 -9.04 24.41
CA GLY A 281 22.81 -9.77 25.66
C GLY A 281 21.49 -10.54 25.71
N TRP A 282 21.45 -11.50 26.64
CA TRP A 282 20.33 -12.44 26.83
C TRP A 282 19.01 -11.79 27.25
N GLY A 283 19.02 -10.55 27.75
CA GLY A 283 17.81 -9.81 28.12
C GLY A 283 16.89 -9.49 26.93
N LEU A 284 17.35 -9.67 25.69
CA LEU A 284 16.49 -9.57 24.50
C LEU A 284 15.57 -10.78 24.28
N ILE A 285 15.91 -11.95 24.84
CA ILE A 285 15.15 -13.18 24.61
C ILE A 285 13.67 -13.04 24.98
N PRO A 286 13.29 -12.52 26.17
CA PRO A 286 11.88 -12.34 26.52
C PRO A 286 11.12 -11.44 25.53
N LEU A 287 11.76 -10.37 25.03
CA LEU A 287 11.16 -9.46 24.05
C LEU A 287 10.92 -10.17 22.71
N ILE A 288 11.90 -10.93 22.23
CA ILE A 288 11.82 -11.69 20.98
C ILE A 288 10.77 -12.80 21.08
N LEU A 289 10.75 -13.56 22.17
CA LEU A 289 9.75 -14.62 22.40
C LEU A 289 8.35 -14.04 22.48
N TYR A 290 8.13 -12.97 23.26
CA TYR A 290 6.82 -12.34 23.37
C TYR A 290 6.38 -11.77 22.00
N GLY A 291 7.24 -11.06 21.29
CA GLY A 291 6.94 -10.52 19.96
C GLY A 291 6.63 -11.60 18.92
N SER A 292 7.36 -12.72 18.96
CA SER A 292 7.15 -13.87 18.06
C SER A 292 5.81 -14.55 18.32
N LEU A 293 5.47 -14.80 19.59
CA LEU A 293 4.17 -15.36 19.98
C LEU A 293 3.03 -14.43 19.61
N ALA A 294 3.16 -13.13 19.96
CA ALA A 294 2.19 -12.10 19.63
C ALA A 294 1.93 -12.04 18.12
N GLY A 295 2.98 -12.05 17.29
CA GLY A 295 2.85 -12.03 15.83
C GLY A 295 2.28 -13.33 15.23
N MET A 296 2.75 -14.49 15.71
CA MET A 296 2.33 -15.81 15.19
C MET A 296 0.82 -16.04 15.37
N PHE A 297 0.30 -15.67 16.55
CA PHE A 297 -1.10 -15.85 16.91
C PHE A 297 -1.91 -14.55 16.84
N TYR A 298 -1.38 -13.47 16.25
CA TYR A 298 -2.07 -12.18 16.16
C TYR A 298 -3.42 -12.31 15.44
N THR A 299 -3.36 -12.92 14.24
CA THR A 299 -4.50 -13.20 13.37
C THR A 299 -4.51 -14.67 12.97
N GLY A 300 -5.69 -15.28 13.06
CA GLY A 300 -5.96 -16.65 12.63
C GLY A 300 -7.19 -16.69 11.72
N GLY A 301 -7.23 -17.69 10.83
CA GLY A 301 -8.41 -17.95 10.00
C GLY A 301 -9.64 -18.34 10.83
N LYS A 302 -10.82 -18.32 10.21
CA LYS A 302 -12.09 -18.69 10.87
C LYS A 302 -11.95 -20.07 11.53
N GLY A 303 -12.28 -20.16 12.83
CA GLY A 303 -12.17 -21.39 13.61
C GLY A 303 -10.76 -21.73 14.12
N LYS A 304 -9.73 -20.91 13.85
CA LYS A 304 -8.38 -21.07 14.41
C LYS A 304 -8.15 -20.12 15.59
N PHE A 305 -7.26 -20.52 16.48
CA PHE A 305 -6.84 -19.68 17.60
C PHE A 305 -6.21 -18.37 17.09
N SER A 306 -6.62 -17.26 17.70
CA SER A 306 -6.23 -15.91 17.31
C SER A 306 -6.40 -14.96 18.48
N PHE A 307 -5.35 -14.22 18.83
CA PHE A 307 -5.35 -13.29 19.96
C PHE A 307 -6.41 -12.20 19.81
N ILE A 308 -6.60 -11.66 18.60
CA ILE A 308 -7.64 -10.65 18.33
C ILE A 308 -9.05 -11.15 18.68
N ASN A 309 -9.26 -12.46 18.64
CA ASN A 309 -10.54 -13.09 18.91
C ASN A 309 -10.75 -13.45 20.39
N LEU A 310 -9.76 -13.26 21.27
CA LEU A 310 -9.90 -13.57 22.70
C LEU A 310 -10.80 -12.58 23.45
N ALA A 311 -10.52 -11.28 23.33
CA ALA A 311 -11.27 -10.24 24.05
C ALA A 311 -11.22 -8.90 23.30
N PRO A 312 -12.18 -7.98 23.53
CA PRO A 312 -12.09 -6.62 23.01
C PRO A 312 -10.80 -5.94 23.48
N GLY A 313 -10.07 -5.28 22.57
CA GLY A 313 -8.88 -4.50 22.93
C GLY A 313 -7.56 -5.27 22.85
N ILE A 314 -7.57 -6.59 22.61
CA ILE A 314 -6.35 -7.40 22.59
C ILE A 314 -5.44 -7.02 21.41
N ALA A 315 -6.00 -6.72 20.23
CA ALA A 315 -5.18 -6.27 19.11
C ALA A 315 -4.47 -4.95 19.42
N GLU A 316 -5.21 -3.99 20.01
CA GLU A 316 -4.68 -2.70 20.43
C GLU A 316 -3.58 -2.88 21.48
N PHE A 317 -3.81 -3.74 22.47
CA PHE A 317 -2.82 -4.07 23.50
C PHE A 317 -1.55 -4.71 22.91
N LEU A 318 -1.71 -5.68 22.01
CA LEU A 318 -0.57 -6.31 21.35
C LEU A 318 0.21 -5.30 20.51
N ILE A 319 -0.44 -4.43 19.73
CA ILE A 319 0.27 -3.40 18.96
C ILE A 319 0.97 -2.39 19.88
N ALA A 320 0.32 -1.92 20.95
CA ALA A 320 0.95 -1.02 21.93
C ALA A 320 2.22 -1.64 22.52
N THR A 321 2.14 -2.89 22.94
CA THR A 321 3.24 -3.58 23.61
C THR A 321 4.33 -4.03 22.64
N THR A 322 4.00 -4.60 21.48
CA THR A 322 5.01 -5.12 20.54
C THR A 322 5.65 -4.02 19.70
N TYR A 323 4.86 -3.14 19.09
CA TYR A 323 5.40 -2.07 18.25
C TYR A 323 5.89 -0.89 19.09
N GLY A 324 5.13 -0.47 20.09
CA GLY A 324 5.53 0.66 20.94
C GLY A 324 6.62 0.28 21.94
N VAL A 325 6.24 -0.50 22.94
CA VAL A 325 7.07 -0.75 24.14
C VAL A 325 8.28 -1.62 23.83
N LEU A 326 8.08 -2.80 23.26
CA LEU A 326 9.12 -3.80 22.98
C LEU A 326 10.20 -3.28 22.04
N MET A 327 9.83 -2.67 20.91
CA MET A 327 10.81 -2.14 19.96
C MET A 327 11.64 -1.01 20.59
N THR A 328 11.02 -0.14 21.39
CA THR A 328 11.71 0.92 22.11
C THR A 328 12.67 0.36 23.17
N LEU A 329 12.20 -0.59 23.99
CA LEU A 329 13.02 -1.26 25.00
C LEU A 329 14.16 -2.07 24.39
N GLY A 330 13.89 -2.81 23.31
CA GLY A 330 14.88 -3.62 22.63
C GLY A 330 15.99 -2.77 22.00
N ALA A 331 15.62 -1.68 21.31
CA ALA A 331 16.61 -0.76 20.75
C ALA A 331 17.46 -0.06 21.81
N PHE A 332 16.88 0.26 22.97
CA PHE A 332 17.63 0.75 24.12
C PHE A 332 18.58 -0.32 24.67
N TYR A 333 18.06 -1.53 24.95
CA TYR A 333 18.83 -2.61 25.56
C TYR A 333 20.01 -3.06 24.71
N VAL A 334 19.85 -3.14 23.38
CA VAL A 334 20.96 -3.49 22.46
C VAL A 334 22.15 -2.55 22.63
N GLN A 335 21.92 -1.28 22.99
CA GLN A 335 22.97 -0.28 23.17
C GLN A 335 23.50 -0.24 24.61
N THR A 336 22.64 -0.46 25.60
CA THR A 336 22.97 -0.21 27.02
C THR A 336 23.21 -1.47 27.84
N GLY A 337 22.70 -2.62 27.42
CA GLY A 337 22.75 -3.89 28.14
C GLY A 337 21.80 -4.00 29.35
N TYR A 338 20.92 -3.02 29.58
CA TYR A 338 19.98 -3.03 30.71
C TYR A 338 18.62 -2.44 30.36
N PHE A 339 17.62 -2.70 31.21
CA PHE A 339 16.30 -2.07 31.15
C PHE A 339 16.13 -1.05 32.28
N SER A 340 15.36 0.01 32.04
CA SER A 340 15.01 0.97 33.09
C SER A 340 13.52 1.32 33.04
N LEU A 341 12.98 1.71 34.19
CA LEU A 341 11.62 2.24 34.26
C LEU A 341 11.46 3.48 33.37
N GLN A 342 12.52 4.29 33.27
CA GLN A 342 12.54 5.49 32.44
C GLN A 342 12.24 5.18 30.97
N ILE A 343 12.94 4.22 30.35
CA ILE A 343 12.70 3.88 28.93
C ILE A 343 11.31 3.27 28.72
N PHE A 344 10.82 2.47 29.68
CA PHE A 344 9.46 1.94 29.65
C PHE A 344 8.44 3.09 29.61
N LEU A 345 8.54 4.06 30.52
CA LEU A 345 7.62 5.19 30.58
C LEU A 345 7.71 6.10 29.33
N ILE A 346 8.91 6.33 28.80
CA ILE A 346 9.12 7.10 27.55
C ILE A 346 8.51 6.40 26.33
N SER A 347 8.42 5.07 26.33
CA SER A 347 7.82 4.33 25.22
C SER A 347 6.29 4.46 25.15
N LEU A 348 5.62 4.78 26.25
CA LEU A 348 4.15 4.76 26.36
C LEU A 348 3.44 5.77 25.43
N PRO A 349 3.87 7.04 25.29
CA PRO A 349 3.27 7.95 24.31
C PRO A 349 3.30 7.40 22.89
N VAL A 350 4.44 6.85 22.44
CA VAL A 350 4.56 6.26 21.09
C VAL A 350 3.69 5.01 20.96
N ALA A 351 3.67 4.14 21.98
CA ALA A 351 2.83 2.95 22.03
C ALA A 351 1.34 3.26 21.87
N ILE A 352 0.85 4.30 22.57
CA ILE A 352 -0.55 4.72 22.49
C ILE A 352 -0.85 5.36 21.13
N LEU A 353 0.05 6.19 20.61
CA LEU A 353 -0.13 6.83 19.30
C LEU A 353 -0.15 5.81 18.15
N ILE A 354 0.73 4.79 18.15
CA ILE A 354 0.71 3.75 17.12
C ILE A 354 -0.54 2.86 17.23
N THR A 355 -1.02 2.63 18.45
CA THR A 355 -2.29 1.95 18.69
C THR A 355 -3.46 2.70 18.08
N ASN A 356 -3.44 4.03 18.13
CA ASN A 356 -4.43 4.86 17.44
C ASN A 356 -4.40 4.71 15.91
N VAL A 357 -3.21 4.54 15.32
CA VAL A 357 -3.08 4.25 13.87
C VAL A 357 -3.74 2.91 13.52
N LEU A 358 -3.56 1.87 14.36
CA LEU A 358 -4.28 0.60 14.17
C LEU A 358 -5.79 0.83 14.31
N LEU A 359 -6.22 1.46 15.40
CA LEU A 359 -7.63 1.60 15.75
C LEU A 359 -8.41 2.33 14.67
N ILE A 360 -7.87 3.42 14.10
CA ILE A 360 -8.55 4.14 13.01
C ILE A 360 -8.66 3.32 11.71
N ASN A 361 -7.68 2.46 11.40
CA ASN A 361 -7.75 1.57 10.24
C ASN A 361 -8.89 0.54 10.39
N GLN A 362 -9.14 0.05 11.61
CA GLN A 362 -10.23 -0.88 11.88
C GLN A 362 -11.63 -0.31 11.61
N PHE A 363 -11.82 1.02 11.55
CA PHE A 363 -13.12 1.61 11.22
C PHE A 363 -13.54 1.33 9.77
N GLN A 364 -12.57 1.30 8.86
CA GLN A 364 -12.80 1.03 7.43
C GLN A 364 -13.02 -0.47 7.22
N ASP A 365 -12.29 -1.30 7.94
CA ASP A 365 -12.35 -2.75 7.77
C ASP A 365 -13.44 -3.43 8.63
N ALA A 366 -14.14 -2.70 9.51
CA ALA A 366 -15.13 -3.27 10.43
C ALA A 366 -16.21 -4.14 9.75
N GLY A 367 -16.68 -3.72 8.57
CA GLY A 367 -17.70 -4.46 7.82
C GLY A 367 -17.20 -5.81 7.29
N SER A 368 -16.00 -5.84 6.72
CA SER A 368 -15.38 -7.07 6.17
C SER A 368 -14.81 -7.97 7.27
N ASP A 369 -14.20 -7.38 8.31
CA ASP A 369 -13.71 -8.09 9.49
C ASP A 369 -14.86 -8.82 10.22
N GLY A 370 -16.02 -8.18 10.36
CA GLY A 370 -17.21 -8.80 10.96
C GLY A 370 -17.74 -10.01 10.17
N LYS A 371 -17.79 -9.92 8.83
CA LYS A 371 -18.26 -11.03 7.97
C LYS A 371 -17.33 -12.26 8.03
N THR A 372 -16.04 -12.04 8.26
CA THR A 372 -15.02 -13.09 8.28
C THR A 372 -14.70 -13.63 9.67
N GLY A 373 -15.37 -13.15 10.71
CA GLY A 373 -15.18 -13.62 12.09
C GLY A 373 -13.91 -13.07 12.77
N LYS A 374 -13.36 -11.97 12.24
CA LYS A 374 -12.27 -11.22 12.87
C LYS A 374 -12.88 -10.15 13.78
N ASN A 375 -12.97 -10.46 15.05
CA ASN A 375 -13.69 -9.66 16.03
C ASN A 375 -12.80 -8.56 16.62
N THR A 376 -12.44 -7.56 15.81
CA THR A 376 -11.69 -6.38 16.25
C THR A 376 -12.43 -5.58 17.31
N LEU A 377 -11.75 -4.64 17.98
CA LEU A 377 -12.39 -3.75 18.95
C LEU A 377 -13.59 -3.04 18.31
N VAL A 378 -13.41 -2.47 17.11
CA VAL A 378 -14.48 -1.77 16.38
C VAL A 378 -15.68 -2.66 16.07
N VAL A 379 -15.45 -3.92 15.70
CA VAL A 379 -16.54 -4.89 15.44
C VAL A 379 -17.32 -5.19 16.73
N ARG A 380 -16.62 -5.40 17.86
CA ARG A 380 -17.25 -5.85 19.11
C ARG A 380 -18.02 -4.76 19.85
N ILE A 381 -17.46 -3.56 19.95
CA ILE A 381 -18.05 -2.46 20.75
C ILE A 381 -18.68 -1.36 19.89
N GLY A 382 -18.58 -1.49 18.56
CA GLY A 382 -19.12 -0.56 17.59
C GLY A 382 -18.25 0.69 17.35
N LYS A 383 -18.48 1.34 16.21
CA LYS A 383 -17.72 2.53 15.77
C LYS A 383 -17.84 3.70 16.77
N LYS A 384 -19.01 3.92 17.38
CA LYS A 384 -19.24 5.05 18.31
C LYS A 384 -18.37 4.98 19.57
N ARG A 385 -18.32 3.81 20.24
CA ARG A 385 -17.50 3.62 21.45
C ARG A 385 -16.01 3.61 21.11
N SER A 386 -15.64 2.95 20.01
CA SER A 386 -14.25 2.92 19.52
C SER A 386 -13.70 4.31 19.22
N LYS A 387 -14.55 5.22 18.72
CA LYS A 387 -14.18 6.62 18.46
C LYS A 387 -13.84 7.34 19.77
N ASN A 388 -14.59 7.09 20.85
CA ASN A 388 -14.28 7.65 22.17
C ASN A 388 -12.95 7.10 22.73
N ILE A 389 -12.66 5.81 22.52
CA ILE A 389 -11.38 5.20 22.92
C ILE A 389 -10.23 5.85 22.17
N LEU A 390 -10.35 6.05 20.85
CA LEU A 390 -9.34 6.73 20.04
C LEU A 390 -9.03 8.14 20.57
N ILE A 391 -10.06 8.90 20.94
CA ILE A 391 -9.91 10.22 21.57
C ILE A 391 -9.19 10.10 22.92
N GLY A 392 -9.60 9.15 23.75
CA GLY A 392 -8.97 8.86 25.04
C GLY A 392 -7.48 8.58 24.89
N PHE A 393 -7.10 7.74 23.93
CA PHE A 393 -5.68 7.45 23.61
C PHE A 393 -4.89 8.69 23.21
N PHE A 394 -5.43 9.59 22.38
CA PHE A 394 -4.74 10.86 22.11
C PHE A 394 -4.54 11.68 23.38
N ILE A 395 -5.59 11.85 24.19
CA ILE A 395 -5.53 12.61 25.44
C ILE A 395 -4.47 12.01 26.37
N THR A 396 -4.51 10.69 26.60
CA THR A 396 -3.55 9.99 27.45
C THR A 396 -2.12 10.15 26.95
N ALA A 397 -1.87 10.04 25.64
CA ALA A 397 -0.52 10.23 25.09
C ALA A 397 0.03 11.64 25.37
N TYR A 398 -0.76 12.69 25.19
CA TYR A 398 -0.33 14.07 25.48
C TYR A 398 -0.23 14.37 26.97
N ILE A 399 -1.07 13.76 27.81
CA ILE A 399 -0.91 13.83 29.27
C ILE A 399 0.43 13.22 29.70
N LEU A 400 0.80 12.05 29.15
CA LEU A 400 2.10 11.45 29.44
C LEU A 400 3.26 12.34 28.96
N ILE A 401 3.16 12.93 27.76
CA ILE A 401 4.17 13.90 27.28
C ILE A 401 4.29 15.10 28.23
N ALA A 402 3.19 15.59 28.80
CA ALA A 402 3.21 16.67 29.78
C ALA A 402 3.86 16.27 31.11
N LEU A 403 3.54 15.06 31.61
CA LEU A 403 3.94 14.64 32.96
C LEU A 403 5.36 14.08 33.04
N LEU A 404 5.86 13.43 31.97
CA LEU A 404 7.17 12.77 32.01
C LEU A 404 8.33 13.72 32.38
N PRO A 405 8.43 14.96 31.83
CA PRO A 405 9.46 15.90 32.26
C PRO A 405 9.26 16.43 33.68
N VAL A 406 8.01 16.65 34.12
CA VAL A 406 7.69 17.13 35.48
C VAL A 406 8.18 16.15 36.55
N PHE A 407 8.01 14.85 36.30
CA PHE A 407 8.48 13.79 37.20
C PHE A 407 9.95 13.39 36.98
N GLY A 408 10.70 14.11 36.14
CA GLY A 408 12.13 13.86 35.92
C GLY A 408 12.45 12.64 35.03
N TYR A 409 11.47 12.04 34.38
CA TYR A 409 11.68 10.89 33.48
C TYR A 409 12.12 11.31 32.07
N ALA A 410 11.98 12.58 31.68
CA ALA A 410 12.34 13.07 30.35
C ALA A 410 12.87 14.52 30.39
N PRO A 411 13.65 14.97 29.40
CA PRO A 411 14.06 16.37 29.30
C PRO A 411 12.86 17.28 28.98
N TYR A 412 12.89 18.55 29.40
CA TYR A 412 11.84 19.53 29.06
C TYR A 412 11.67 19.75 27.54
N ALA A 413 12.71 19.48 26.74
CA ALA A 413 12.62 19.47 25.28
C ALA A 413 11.53 18.53 24.74
N LEU A 414 11.07 17.54 25.53
CA LEU A 414 9.96 16.66 25.18
C LEU A 414 8.66 17.44 24.86
N TYR A 415 8.48 18.62 25.45
CA TYR A 415 7.32 19.48 25.18
C TYR A 415 7.25 19.97 23.73
N LEU A 416 8.35 19.93 22.97
CA LEU A 416 8.29 20.19 21.53
C LEU A 416 7.36 19.21 20.81
N ALA A 417 7.11 18.01 21.35
CA ALA A 417 6.12 17.08 20.81
C ALA A 417 4.70 17.67 20.75
N PHE A 418 4.37 18.71 21.52
CA PHE A 418 3.10 19.43 21.40
C PHE A 418 2.93 20.16 20.05
N LEU A 419 4.00 20.36 19.27
CA LEU A 419 3.88 20.84 17.88
C LEU A 419 3.09 19.87 16.98
N SER A 420 2.95 18.60 17.38
CA SER A 420 2.09 17.63 16.69
C SER A 420 0.60 17.74 17.07
N LEU A 421 0.26 18.48 18.13
CA LEU A 421 -1.10 18.58 18.67
C LEU A 421 -2.15 19.08 17.65
N PRO A 422 -1.86 20.05 16.76
CA PRO A 422 -2.82 20.43 15.71
C PRO A 422 -3.25 19.25 14.84
N PHE A 423 -2.34 18.33 14.49
CA PHE A 423 -2.67 17.13 13.72
C PHE A 423 -3.54 16.17 14.53
N ALA A 424 -3.27 16.00 15.83
CA ALA A 424 -4.10 15.18 16.72
C ALA A 424 -5.53 15.75 16.84
N ILE A 425 -5.66 17.07 16.99
CA ILE A 425 -6.96 17.74 17.04
C ILE A 425 -7.73 17.50 15.74
N GLN A 426 -7.07 17.63 14.59
CA GLN A 426 -7.70 17.37 13.30
C GLN A 426 -8.09 15.89 13.13
N ALA A 427 -7.23 14.96 13.55
CA ALA A 427 -7.54 13.52 13.58
C ALA A 427 -8.80 13.22 14.41
N ILE A 428 -8.91 13.83 15.60
CA ILE A 428 -10.08 13.73 16.47
C ILE A 428 -11.31 14.31 15.77
N ARG A 429 -11.22 15.54 15.24
CA ARG A 429 -12.36 16.21 14.58
C ARG A 429 -12.88 15.41 13.39
N TYR A 430 -12.01 14.98 12.47
CA TYR A 430 -12.42 14.18 11.31
C TYR A 430 -13.04 12.85 11.72
N THR A 431 -12.39 12.12 12.63
CA THR A 431 -12.93 10.84 13.12
C THR A 431 -14.28 11.06 13.82
N GLN A 432 -14.43 12.11 14.62
CA GLN A 432 -15.70 12.43 15.29
C GLN A 432 -16.85 12.71 14.34
N HIS A 433 -16.59 13.40 13.23
CA HIS A 433 -17.62 13.75 12.26
C HIS A 433 -17.93 12.61 11.28
N ASN A 434 -16.98 11.70 11.04
CA ASN A 434 -17.05 10.72 9.96
C ASN A 434 -17.00 9.25 10.42
N TYR A 435 -16.93 8.95 11.72
CA TYR A 435 -16.79 7.57 12.24
C TYR A 435 -17.82 6.55 11.72
N ASN A 436 -19.02 7.00 11.37
CA ASN A 436 -20.11 6.16 10.87
C ASN A 436 -20.35 6.31 9.35
N LYS A 437 -19.47 7.03 8.64
CA LYS A 437 -19.57 7.25 7.19
C LYS A 437 -18.70 6.24 6.42
N THR A 438 -18.50 6.51 5.13
CA THR A 438 -17.73 5.64 4.22
C THR A 438 -16.23 5.69 4.51
N SER A 439 -15.49 4.69 4.05
CA SER A 439 -14.01 4.65 4.17
C SER A 439 -13.33 5.88 3.56
N VAL A 440 -13.90 6.46 2.49
CA VAL A 440 -13.40 7.70 1.86
C VAL A 440 -13.45 8.87 2.85
N ASP A 441 -14.56 9.00 3.58
CA ASP A 441 -14.77 10.10 4.54
C ASP A 441 -13.80 10.02 5.72
N LEU A 442 -13.24 8.83 6.00
CA LEU A 442 -12.28 8.59 7.09
C LEU A 442 -10.83 8.83 6.70
N ILE A 443 -10.49 8.97 5.42
CA ILE A 443 -9.10 9.13 4.96
C ILE A 443 -8.38 10.26 5.67
N SER A 444 -9.04 11.42 5.83
CA SER A 444 -8.45 12.55 6.57
C SER A 444 -8.19 12.21 8.04
N GLY A 445 -9.06 11.43 8.68
CA GLY A 445 -8.84 10.93 10.04
C GLY A 445 -7.64 10.00 10.12
N ASN A 446 -7.52 9.03 9.21
CA ASN A 446 -6.36 8.12 9.14
C ASN A 446 -5.05 8.87 8.86
N ALA A 447 -5.08 9.80 7.90
CA ALA A 447 -3.93 10.62 7.51
C ALA A 447 -3.37 11.41 8.70
N HIS A 448 -4.22 12.17 9.38
CA HIS A 448 -3.81 12.96 10.54
C HIS A 448 -3.37 12.06 11.70
N THR A 449 -4.02 10.91 11.92
CA THR A 449 -3.60 9.96 12.96
C THR A 449 -2.19 9.41 12.70
N ALA A 450 -1.90 9.00 11.47
CA ALA A 450 -0.57 8.52 11.08
C ALA A 450 0.50 9.61 11.19
N ILE A 451 0.17 10.85 10.78
CA ILE A 451 1.08 11.99 10.84
C ILE A 451 1.33 12.43 12.28
N THR A 452 0.34 12.39 13.16
CA THR A 452 0.54 12.65 14.58
C THR A 452 1.53 11.66 15.19
N HIS A 453 1.34 10.35 14.94
CA HIS A 453 2.28 9.33 15.41
C HIS A 453 3.70 9.59 14.89
N LEU A 454 3.83 9.82 13.58
CA LEU A 454 5.12 10.08 12.95
C LEU A 454 5.80 11.33 13.53
N PHE A 455 5.10 12.46 13.53
CA PHE A 455 5.67 13.75 13.90
C PHE A 455 5.96 13.84 15.40
N ALA A 456 5.03 13.40 16.26
CA ALA A 456 5.26 13.33 17.70
C ALA A 456 6.44 12.40 18.00
N GLY A 457 6.49 11.22 17.36
CA GLY A 457 7.60 10.27 17.45
C GLY A 457 8.96 10.88 17.14
N LEU A 458 9.08 11.56 15.99
CA LEU A 458 10.32 12.21 15.58
C LEU A 458 10.73 13.33 16.56
N LEU A 459 9.77 14.09 17.10
CA LEU A 459 10.03 15.15 18.09
C LEU A 459 10.47 14.57 19.45
N LEU A 460 9.93 13.43 19.86
CA LEU A 460 10.38 12.69 21.05
C LEU A 460 11.84 12.26 20.89
N VAL A 461 12.20 11.69 19.73
CA VAL A 461 13.60 11.34 19.40
C VAL A 461 14.50 12.57 19.44
N PHE A 462 14.08 13.67 18.81
CA PHE A 462 14.83 14.94 18.82
C PHE A 462 15.13 15.43 20.25
N ALA A 463 14.14 15.36 21.16
CA ALA A 463 14.30 15.81 22.54
C ALA A 463 15.43 15.06 23.28
N PHE A 464 15.60 13.76 23.03
CA PHE A 464 16.68 12.97 23.63
C PHE A 464 18.03 13.15 22.93
N LEU A 465 18.05 13.35 21.61
CA LEU A 465 19.27 13.69 20.89
C LEU A 465 19.84 15.05 21.35
N LEU A 466 18.97 16.03 21.58
CA LEU A 466 19.35 17.35 22.10
C LEU A 466 19.93 17.27 23.52
N LYS A 467 19.46 16.32 24.34
CA LYS A 467 20.03 16.04 25.66
C LYS A 467 21.41 15.37 25.56
N GLY A 468 21.59 14.46 24.60
CA GLY A 468 22.78 13.61 24.48
C GLY A 468 23.95 14.21 23.71
N SER A 469 23.73 15.26 22.90
CA SER A 469 24.75 15.85 22.02
C SER A 469 24.66 17.37 21.94
N GLY A 470 25.69 18.01 21.38
CA GLY A 470 25.64 19.42 20.98
C GLY A 470 24.63 19.68 19.86
N TYR A 471 24.40 20.94 19.50
CA TYR A 471 23.26 21.35 18.68
C TYR A 471 23.28 20.89 17.21
N ILE A 472 24.44 20.57 16.64
CA ILE A 472 24.57 20.31 15.18
C ILE A 472 23.77 19.08 14.76
N PHE A 473 23.99 17.93 15.42
CA PHE A 473 23.34 16.67 15.04
C PHE A 473 21.81 16.69 15.25
N PRO A 474 21.28 17.16 16.39
CA PRO A 474 19.83 17.34 16.58
C PRO A 474 19.21 18.26 15.54
N VAL A 475 19.87 19.37 15.16
CA VAL A 475 19.34 20.29 14.14
C VAL A 475 19.26 19.62 12.77
N LEU A 476 20.29 18.90 12.35
CA LEU A 476 20.27 18.12 11.10
C LEU A 476 19.16 17.07 11.10
N TYR A 477 19.02 16.34 12.21
CA TYR A 477 17.94 15.37 12.41
C TYR A 477 16.56 16.04 12.34
N LEU A 478 16.37 17.22 12.94
CA LEU A 478 15.11 17.95 12.92
C LEU A 478 14.75 18.38 11.49
N VAL A 479 15.70 18.92 10.73
CA VAL A 479 15.49 19.29 9.32
C VAL A 479 15.10 18.07 8.49
N ALA A 480 15.83 16.96 8.62
CA ALA A 480 15.51 15.71 7.92
C ALA A 480 14.11 15.17 8.31
N SER A 481 13.76 15.26 9.60
CA SER A 481 12.45 14.87 10.12
C SER A 481 11.32 15.72 9.53
N MET A 482 11.50 17.04 9.44
CA MET A 482 10.51 17.94 8.84
C MET A 482 10.32 17.65 7.35
N LEU A 483 11.41 17.44 6.61
CA LEU A 483 11.34 17.03 5.19
C LEU A 483 10.61 15.69 5.03
N PHE A 484 10.87 14.73 5.92
CA PHE A 484 10.21 13.43 5.88
C PHE A 484 8.71 13.53 6.18
N VAL A 485 8.30 14.31 7.19
CA VAL A 485 6.88 14.56 7.49
C VAL A 485 6.19 15.23 6.31
N VAL A 486 6.79 16.25 5.71
CA VAL A 486 6.24 16.94 4.52
C VAL A 486 6.12 15.97 3.33
N TRP A 487 7.13 15.12 3.11
CA TRP A 487 7.10 14.12 2.05
C TRP A 487 5.97 13.10 2.26
N VAL A 488 5.81 12.57 3.49
CA VAL A 488 4.71 11.65 3.84
C VAL A 488 3.36 12.34 3.70
N TRP A 489 3.22 13.58 4.18
CA TRP A 489 2.01 14.38 4.02
C TRP A 489 1.62 14.55 2.55
N ASN A 490 2.56 14.97 1.71
CA ASN A 490 2.34 15.14 0.28
C ASN A 490 2.00 13.81 -0.42
N TYR A 491 2.60 12.70 0.02
CA TYR A 491 2.24 11.36 -0.47
C TYR A 491 0.78 11.03 -0.15
N ILE A 492 0.35 11.24 1.10
CA ILE A 492 -1.03 11.00 1.54
C ILE A 492 -2.02 11.92 0.81
N GLU A 493 -1.71 13.21 0.72
CA GLU A 493 -2.57 14.22 0.11
C GLU A 493 -2.79 13.95 -1.39
N ARG A 494 -1.76 13.53 -2.13
CA ARG A 494 -1.90 13.11 -3.53
C ARG A 494 -2.86 11.93 -3.68
N LYS A 495 -2.80 10.96 -2.77
CA LYS A 495 -3.73 9.81 -2.77
C LYS A 495 -5.16 10.26 -2.44
N ARG A 496 -5.34 11.17 -1.48
CA ARG A 496 -6.67 11.70 -1.13
C ARG A 496 -7.29 12.48 -2.28
N LYS A 497 -6.57 13.45 -2.86
CA LYS A 497 -7.07 14.28 -3.97
C LYS A 497 -7.52 13.43 -5.16
N ALA A 498 -6.72 12.45 -5.57
CA ALA A 498 -7.08 11.53 -6.64
C ALA A 498 -8.42 10.82 -6.43
N MET A 499 -8.86 10.65 -5.18
CA MET A 499 -10.11 10.01 -4.84
C MET A 499 -11.28 10.96 -4.59
N ASP A 500 -11.01 12.12 -3.99
CA ASP A 500 -12.01 13.18 -3.84
C ASP A 500 -12.48 13.63 -5.24
N ASP A 501 -11.54 13.77 -6.18
CA ASP A 501 -11.82 14.07 -7.59
C ASP A 501 -12.70 12.98 -8.23
N PHE A 502 -12.45 11.70 -7.90
CA PHE A 502 -13.30 10.58 -8.34
C PHE A 502 -14.72 10.66 -7.77
N ARG A 503 -14.89 11.08 -6.51
CA ARG A 503 -16.22 11.17 -5.88
C ARG A 503 -17.05 12.33 -6.41
N LEU A 504 -16.42 13.50 -6.59
CA LEU A 504 -17.06 14.67 -7.20
C LEU A 504 -17.45 14.38 -8.65
N ALA A 505 -16.74 13.46 -9.31
CA ALA A 505 -17.03 13.04 -10.66
C ALA A 505 -18.27 12.16 -10.82
N VAL A 506 -18.60 11.34 -9.82
CA VAL A 506 -19.73 10.40 -9.86
C VAL A 506 -21.02 11.03 -9.33
N LYS A 507 -20.92 12.14 -8.58
CA LYS A 507 -22.07 12.87 -8.02
C LYS A 507 -22.62 13.99 -8.91
N LYS A 508 -21.87 14.39 -9.93
CA LYS A 508 -22.33 15.31 -10.99
C LYS A 508 -22.67 14.48 -12.21
#